data_AF-T1BWD8-F1
#
_entry.id   AF-T1BWD8-F1
#
_cell.length_a   1.000
_cell.length_b   1.000
_cell.length_c   1.000
_cell.angle_alpha   90.00
_cell.angle_beta   90.00
_cell.angle_gamma   90.00
#
_symmetry.space_group_name_H-M   'P 1'
#
loop_
_entity.id
_entity.type
_entity.pdbx_description
1 polymer ?
#
loop_
_entity_poly.entity_id
_entity_poly.type
_entity_poly.pdbx_seq_one_letter_code
_entity_poly.pdbx_strand_id
1 'polypeptide(L)'
;KVLGTFSQYPLRLAWAITIHKSQGLTLDKVIVDAGRSFAAGQVYVALSRCRSLEGMVLRSLISPAALHEDPRIDAFSASHHAADELRRVLEMEKAEYAGHLLRRLFSFSGLSAHLGEWRQRITATAALPDKEATITLQDRIAQRMGEIEET
;
A
#
# COMPACT_ATOMS: atom_id res chain seq x y z
N LYS A 1 -23.77 18.68 -12.43
CA LYS A 1 -24.90 19.15 -11.61
C LYS A 1 -24.61 18.74 -10.17
N VAL A 2 -24.59 19.67 -9.21
CA VAL A 2 -24.32 19.33 -7.80
C VAL A 2 -25.54 18.63 -7.22
N LEU A 3 -25.35 17.43 -6.65
CA LEU A 3 -26.43 16.57 -6.13
C LEU A 3 -26.86 16.98 -4.70
N GLY A 4 -26.03 17.72 -3.97
CA GLY A 4 -26.35 18.28 -2.66
C GLY A 4 -25.15 19.04 -2.05
N THR A 5 -25.44 20.00 -1.17
CA THR A 5 -24.44 20.78 -0.43
C THR A 5 -24.85 20.90 1.03
N PHE A 6 -23.87 20.89 1.94
CA PHE A 6 -24.07 21.10 3.37
C PHE A 6 -23.19 22.26 3.85
N SER A 7 -23.78 23.23 4.54
CA SER A 7 -23.08 24.39 5.07
C SER A 7 -23.34 24.51 6.57
N GLN A 8 -22.26 24.45 7.35
CA GLN A 8 -22.27 24.56 8.81
C GLN A 8 -20.89 25.02 9.28
N TYR A 9 -20.83 25.70 10.43
CA TYR A 9 -19.55 25.98 11.08
C TYR A 9 -18.85 24.67 11.47
N PRO A 10 -17.54 24.50 11.22
CA PRO A 10 -16.81 23.28 11.53
C PRO A 10 -16.48 23.17 13.04
N LEU A 11 -17.50 23.32 13.89
CA LEU A 11 -17.41 23.29 15.35
C LEU A 11 -18.36 22.24 15.91
N ARG A 12 -17.93 21.54 16.96
CA ARG A 12 -18.74 20.55 17.67
C ARG A 12 -18.39 20.56 19.15
N LEU A 13 -19.39 20.40 20.01
CA LEU A 13 -19.16 20.17 21.44
C LEU A 13 -18.36 18.87 21.63
N ALA A 14 -17.33 18.91 22.46
CA ALA A 14 -16.34 17.84 22.59
C ALA A 14 -16.16 17.28 24.01
N TRP A 15 -16.89 17.79 25.02
CA TRP A 15 -16.83 17.23 26.38
C TRP A 15 -17.38 15.81 26.47
N ALA A 16 -18.46 15.54 25.73
CA ALA A 16 -19.02 14.22 25.57
C ALA A 16 -19.02 13.87 24.10
N ILE A 17 -18.37 12.76 23.77
CA ILE A 17 -18.31 12.21 22.42
C ILE A 17 -18.73 10.75 22.48
N THR A 18 -19.29 10.25 21.39
CA THR A 18 -19.61 8.83 21.30
C THR A 18 -18.33 8.02 21.21
N ILE A 19 -18.36 6.76 21.66
CA ILE A 19 -17.22 5.84 21.58
C ILE A 19 -16.69 5.74 20.14
N HIS A 20 -17.57 5.70 19.14
CA HIS A 20 -17.18 5.70 17.73
C HIS A 20 -16.44 6.98 17.31
N LYS A 21 -16.77 8.12 17.90
CA LYS A 21 -16.10 9.40 17.63
C LYS A 21 -14.83 9.59 18.46
N SER A 22 -14.59 8.76 19.47
CA SER A 22 -13.33 8.75 20.23
C SER A 22 -12.28 7.82 19.64
N GLN A 23 -12.62 6.98 18.66
CA GLN A 23 -11.67 6.07 18.01
C GLN A 23 -10.44 6.83 17.46
N GLY A 24 -9.25 6.39 17.85
CA GLY A 24 -7.98 7.05 17.52
C GLY A 24 -7.54 8.13 18.50
N LEU A 25 -8.40 8.57 19.43
CA LEU A 25 -8.01 9.51 20.48
C LEU A 25 -7.24 8.82 21.61
N THR A 26 -6.40 9.60 22.27
CA THR A 26 -5.73 9.20 23.51
C THR A 26 -5.99 10.27 24.57
N LEU A 27 -6.58 9.86 25.69
CA LEU A 27 -7.10 10.73 26.74
C LEU A 27 -6.43 10.38 28.07
N ASP A 28 -6.14 11.40 28.89
CA ASP A 28 -5.56 11.20 30.22
C ASP A 28 -6.62 10.89 31.28
N LYS A 29 -7.80 11.50 31.15
CA LYS A 29 -8.92 11.29 32.06
C LYS A 29 -10.22 11.14 31.28
N VAL A 30 -11.00 10.11 31.59
CA VAL A 30 -12.25 9.84 30.90
C VAL A 30 -13.27 9.18 31.84
N ILE A 31 -14.53 9.59 31.68
CA ILE A 31 -15.67 8.87 32.24
C ILE A 31 -16.29 8.05 31.10
N VAL A 32 -16.30 6.73 31.24
CA VAL A 32 -16.78 5.80 30.22
C VAL A 32 -18.12 5.23 30.64
N ASP A 33 -19.13 5.41 29.79
CA ASP A 33 -20.45 4.79 29.91
C ASP A 33 -20.63 3.80 28.75
N ALA A 34 -20.22 2.55 28.99
CA ALA A 34 -20.15 1.49 27.98
C ALA A 34 -21.07 0.28 28.29
N GLY A 35 -21.89 0.36 29.34
CA GLY A 35 -22.77 -0.75 29.76
C GLY A 35 -23.89 -1.08 28.78
N ARG A 36 -24.16 -0.18 27.82
CA ARG A 36 -25.11 -0.38 26.70
C ARG A 36 -24.39 -0.58 25.35
N SER A 37 -23.12 -0.98 25.37
CA SER A 37 -22.41 -1.29 24.13
C SER A 37 -23.07 -2.46 23.40
N PHE A 38 -23.25 -2.32 22.10
CA PHE A 38 -23.98 -3.27 21.26
C PHE A 38 -23.15 -3.82 20.10
N ALA A 39 -22.02 -3.19 19.79
CA ALA A 39 -21.14 -3.61 18.71
C ALA A 39 -19.89 -4.32 19.26
N ALA A 40 -19.42 -5.34 18.54
CA ALA A 40 -18.19 -6.05 18.86
C ALA A 40 -17.01 -5.07 18.94
N GLY A 41 -16.16 -5.23 19.96
CA GLY A 41 -15.01 -4.35 20.20
C GLY A 41 -15.33 -2.94 20.69
N GLN A 42 -16.60 -2.51 20.78
CA GLN A 42 -16.96 -1.15 21.21
C GLN A 42 -16.49 -0.83 22.64
N VAL A 43 -16.65 -1.78 23.56
CA VAL A 43 -16.14 -1.65 24.93
C VAL A 43 -14.62 -1.50 24.92
N TYR A 44 -13.92 -2.34 24.17
CA TYR A 44 -12.46 -2.25 24.01
C TYR A 44 -12.02 -0.89 23.44
N VAL A 45 -12.71 -0.37 22.42
CA VAL A 45 -12.43 0.96 21.87
C VAL A 45 -12.55 2.03 22.96
N ALA A 46 -13.61 1.99 23.76
CA ALA A 46 -13.84 2.95 24.83
C ALA A 46 -12.73 2.89 25.91
N LEU A 47 -12.38 1.70 26.37
CA LEU A 47 -11.36 1.49 27.41
C LEU A 47 -9.97 1.88 26.91
N SER A 48 -9.61 1.50 25.67
CA SER A 48 -8.30 1.79 25.07
C SER A 48 -8.05 3.27 24.78
N ARG A 49 -9.04 4.16 25.00
CA ARG A 49 -8.81 5.61 24.86
C ARG A 49 -8.09 6.19 26.06
N CYS A 50 -8.18 5.58 27.24
CA CYS A 50 -7.53 6.10 28.43
C CYS A 50 -6.09 5.58 28.54
N ARG A 51 -5.13 6.45 28.87
CA ARG A 51 -3.72 6.06 29.04
C ARG A 51 -3.47 5.21 30.29
N SER A 52 -4.25 5.41 31.33
CA SER A 52 -4.07 4.70 32.61
C SER A 52 -5.42 4.36 33.25
N LEU A 53 -5.41 3.37 34.14
CA LEU A 53 -6.61 2.96 34.88
C LEU A 53 -7.03 4.03 35.90
N GLU A 54 -6.08 4.74 36.50
CA GLU A 54 -6.33 5.81 37.47
C GLU A 54 -7.05 7.00 36.83
N GLY A 55 -6.83 7.23 35.52
CA GLY A 55 -7.53 8.24 34.74
C GLY A 55 -8.94 7.83 34.31
N MET A 56 -9.34 6.58 34.53
CA MET A 56 -10.59 6.03 34.02
C MET A 56 -11.64 5.88 35.12
N VAL A 57 -12.85 6.35 34.82
CA VAL A 57 -14.03 6.06 35.64
C VAL A 57 -15.07 5.35 34.79
N LEU A 58 -15.51 4.17 35.22
CA LEU A 58 -16.64 3.46 34.61
C LEU A 58 -17.93 3.91 35.26
N ARG A 59 -18.81 4.56 34.49
CA ARG A 59 -20.13 5.03 34.97
C ARG A 59 -21.15 3.91 35.09
N SER A 60 -21.01 2.90 34.24
CA SER A 60 -21.92 1.75 34.13
C SER A 60 -21.13 0.46 34.26
N LEU A 61 -21.72 -0.57 34.88
CA LEU A 61 -21.14 -1.91 34.86
C LEU A 61 -21.07 -2.44 33.42
N ILE A 62 -19.94 -3.05 33.07
CA ILE A 62 -19.76 -3.75 31.80
C ILE A 62 -20.18 -5.20 32.04
N SER A 63 -21.25 -5.64 31.38
CA SER A 63 -21.65 -7.04 31.44
C SER A 63 -20.72 -7.90 30.58
N PRO A 64 -20.52 -9.19 30.91
CA PRO A 64 -19.82 -10.11 30.03
C PRO A 64 -20.45 -10.18 28.63
N ALA A 65 -21.78 -10.06 28.56
CA ALA A 65 -22.53 -9.95 27.31
C ALA A 65 -22.35 -8.62 26.57
N ALA A 66 -21.52 -7.68 27.04
CA ALA A 66 -21.10 -6.52 26.25
C ALA A 66 -19.71 -6.74 25.62
N LEU A 67 -19.00 -7.79 26.05
CA LEU A 67 -17.67 -8.20 25.58
C LEU A 67 -17.83 -9.26 24.49
N HIS A 68 -18.47 -8.89 23.39
CA HIS A 68 -18.58 -9.78 22.23
C HIS A 68 -17.39 -9.60 21.30
N GLU A 69 -16.80 -10.73 20.93
CA GLU A 69 -15.78 -10.86 19.91
C GLU A 69 -16.42 -11.20 18.56
N ASP A 70 -15.74 -10.85 17.47
CA ASP A 70 -16.15 -11.21 16.11
C ASP A 70 -15.28 -12.38 15.66
N PRO A 71 -15.85 -13.60 15.44
CA PRO A 71 -15.07 -14.78 15.08
C PRO A 71 -14.21 -14.61 13.81
N ARG A 72 -14.58 -13.67 12.94
CA ARG A 72 -13.80 -13.34 11.74
C ARG A 72 -12.49 -12.64 12.08
N ILE A 73 -12.48 -11.82 13.13
CA ILE A 73 -11.27 -11.17 13.63
C ILE A 73 -10.36 -12.20 14.29
N ASP A 74 -10.91 -13.17 15.02
CA ASP A 74 -10.10 -14.24 15.63
C ASP A 74 -9.45 -15.11 14.57
N ALA A 75 -10.21 -15.52 13.55
CA ALA A 75 -9.69 -16.29 12.42
C ALA A 75 -8.58 -15.54 11.67
N PHE A 76 -8.78 -14.23 11.42
CA PHE A 76 -7.76 -13.38 10.80
C PHE A 76 -6.54 -13.17 11.70
N SER A 77 -6.75 -12.99 13.01
CA SER A 77 -5.67 -12.84 13.98
C SER A 77 -4.81 -14.10 14.06
N ALA A 78 -5.43 -15.29 13.98
CA ALA A 78 -4.74 -16.56 13.95
C ALA A 78 -3.93 -16.79 12.66
N SER A 79 -4.30 -16.16 11.54
CA SER A 79 -3.55 -16.24 10.28
C SER A 79 -2.39 -15.24 10.17
N HIS A 80 -2.07 -14.47 11.22
CA HIS A 80 -0.98 -13.49 11.15
C HIS A 80 0.40 -14.18 11.08
N HIS A 81 1.20 -13.75 10.11
CA HIS A 81 2.61 -14.11 10.00
C HIS A 81 3.41 -13.58 11.19
N ALA A 82 4.31 -14.39 11.71
CA ALA A 82 5.22 -13.96 12.76
C ALA A 82 6.12 -12.81 12.26
N ALA A 83 6.54 -11.92 13.16
CA ALA A 83 7.39 -10.78 12.79
C ALA A 83 8.66 -11.20 12.02
N ASP A 84 9.23 -12.37 12.34
CA ASP A 84 10.39 -12.91 11.66
C ASP A 84 10.09 -13.46 10.26
N GLU A 85 8.89 -14.00 10.05
CA GLU A 85 8.42 -14.41 8.73
C GLU A 85 8.24 -13.19 7.82
N LEU A 86 7.61 -12.14 8.33
CA LEU A 86 7.47 -10.86 7.60
C LEU A 86 8.83 -10.25 7.22
N ARG A 87 9.82 -10.35 8.11
CA ARG A 87 11.20 -9.91 7.79
C ARG A 87 11.82 -10.72 6.66
N ARG A 88 11.64 -12.05 6.66
CA ARG A 88 12.14 -12.92 5.59
C ARG A 88 11.48 -12.61 4.25
N VAL A 89 10.15 -12.47 4.24
CA VAL A 89 9.39 -12.07 3.05
C VAL A 89 9.89 -10.73 2.54
N LEU A 90 10.04 -9.73 3.40
CA LEU A 90 10.52 -8.41 3.00
C LEU A 90 11.89 -8.46 2.33
N GLU A 91 12.86 -9.20 2.88
CA GLU A 91 14.19 -9.29 2.29
C GLU A 91 14.19 -10.02 0.94
N MET A 92 13.36 -11.05 0.78
CA MET A 92 13.18 -11.73 -0.51
C MET A 92 12.53 -10.82 -1.55
N GLU A 93 11.41 -10.19 -1.21
CA GLU A 93 10.65 -9.30 -2.10
C GLU A 93 11.46 -8.06 -2.51
N LYS A 94 12.32 -7.53 -1.63
CA LYS A 94 13.24 -6.44 -1.97
C LYS A 94 14.19 -6.84 -3.09
N ALA A 95 14.78 -8.04 -3.02
CA ALA A 95 15.71 -8.52 -4.03
C ALA A 95 14.99 -8.72 -5.38
N GLU A 96 13.80 -9.30 -5.36
CA GLU A 96 12.97 -9.49 -6.54
C GLU A 96 12.55 -8.14 -7.16
N TYR A 97 12.10 -7.19 -6.34
CA TYR A 97 11.73 -5.86 -6.79
C TYR A 97 12.92 -5.08 -7.37
N ALA A 98 14.12 -5.24 -6.80
CA ALA A 98 15.34 -4.65 -7.36
C ALA A 98 15.63 -5.20 -8.77
N GLY A 99 15.45 -6.50 -8.98
CA GLY A 99 15.55 -7.12 -10.31
C GLY A 99 14.51 -6.56 -11.29
N HIS A 100 13.25 -6.46 -10.85
CA HIS A 100 12.19 -5.81 -11.64
C HIS A 100 12.53 -4.36 -12.00
N LEU A 101 13.09 -3.60 -11.05
CA LEU A 101 13.47 -2.21 -11.27
C LEU A 101 14.63 -2.10 -12.28
N LEU A 102 15.63 -2.97 -12.22
CA LEU A 102 16.74 -3.00 -13.17
C LEU A 102 16.24 -3.28 -14.59
N ARG A 103 15.38 -4.29 -14.78
CA ARG A 103 14.77 -4.57 -16.10
C ARG A 103 13.94 -3.39 -16.62
N ARG A 104 13.23 -2.70 -15.72
CA ARG A 104 12.44 -1.52 -16.10
C ARG A 104 13.31 -0.31 -16.49
N LEU A 105 14.43 -0.08 -15.79
CA LEU A 105 15.29 1.08 -16.02
C LEU A 105 16.23 0.89 -17.21
N PHE A 106 16.78 -0.31 -17.39
CA PHE A 106 17.67 -0.63 -18.50
C PHE A 106 16.90 -1.28 -19.64
N SER A 107 16.04 -0.50 -20.30
CA SER A 107 15.37 -0.94 -21.53
C SER A 107 16.19 -0.54 -22.76
N PHE A 108 16.26 -1.42 -23.76
CA PHE A 108 16.89 -1.14 -25.04
C PHE A 108 15.93 -0.48 -26.05
N SER A 109 14.70 -0.17 -25.64
CA SER A 109 13.67 0.48 -26.46
C SER A 109 14.18 1.71 -27.23
N GLY A 110 14.90 2.61 -26.55
CA GLY A 110 15.50 3.80 -27.17
C GLY A 110 16.57 3.44 -28.21
N LEU A 111 17.47 2.52 -27.90
CA LEU A 111 18.52 2.09 -28.83
C LEU A 111 17.93 1.35 -30.04
N SER A 112 16.92 0.51 -29.81
CA SER A 112 16.21 -0.23 -30.86
C SER A 112 15.52 0.71 -31.84
N ALA A 113 14.85 1.76 -31.33
CA ALA A 113 14.25 2.81 -32.16
C ALA A 113 15.29 3.52 -33.04
N HIS A 114 16.44 3.91 -32.47
CA HIS A 114 17.52 4.56 -33.22
C HIS A 114 18.15 3.64 -34.27
N LEU A 115 18.34 2.34 -33.96
CA LEU A 115 18.84 1.36 -34.92
C LEU A 115 17.89 1.20 -36.10
N GLY A 116 16.58 1.16 -35.85
CA GLY A 116 15.55 1.12 -36.89
C GLY A 116 15.56 2.36 -37.78
N GLU A 117 15.68 3.56 -37.20
CA GLU A 117 15.79 4.81 -37.96
C GLU A 117 17.05 4.83 -38.84
N TRP A 118 18.19 4.43 -38.28
CA TRP A 118 19.45 4.33 -39.02
C TRP A 118 19.35 3.34 -40.18
N ARG A 119 18.68 2.19 -39.98
CA ARG A 119 18.49 1.19 -41.04
C ARG A 119 17.72 1.77 -42.22
N GLN A 120 16.66 2.54 -41.95
CA GLN A 120 15.89 3.22 -43.00
C GLN A 120 16.76 4.21 -43.78
N ARG A 121 17.57 5.03 -43.08
CA ARG A 121 18.45 6.02 -43.72
C ARG A 121 19.55 5.39 -44.58
N ILE A 122 20.16 4.29 -44.12
CA ILE A 122 21.18 3.55 -44.89
C ILE A 122 20.58 2.95 -46.16
N THR A 123 19.39 2.35 -46.04
CA THR A 123 18.68 1.73 -47.17
C THR A 123 18.27 2.78 -48.22
N ALA A 124 17.84 3.96 -47.76
CA ALA A 124 17.41 5.06 -48.64
C ALA A 124 18.57 5.78 -49.37
N THR A 125 19.79 5.73 -48.84
CA THR A 125 20.92 6.49 -49.41
C THR A 125 21.69 5.65 -50.41
N ALA A 126 21.59 5.93 -51.72
CA ALA A 126 22.10 5.05 -52.78
C ALA A 126 23.63 4.78 -52.74
N ALA A 127 24.46 5.75 -52.35
CA ALA A 127 25.92 5.72 -52.55
C ALA A 127 26.76 5.52 -51.25
N LEU A 128 26.26 4.77 -50.27
CA LEU A 128 27.06 4.41 -49.09
C LEU A 128 27.92 3.16 -49.37
N PRO A 129 29.24 3.19 -49.09
CA PRO A 129 30.07 1.98 -49.08
C PRO A 129 29.66 1.03 -47.94
N ASP A 130 29.90 -0.27 -48.11
CA ASP A 130 29.77 -1.32 -47.07
C ASP A 130 28.38 -1.44 -46.39
N LYS A 131 27.31 -1.20 -47.13
CA LYS A 131 25.92 -1.32 -46.63
C LYS A 131 25.58 -2.69 -46.07
N GLU A 132 25.94 -3.77 -46.77
CA GLU A 132 25.62 -5.14 -46.34
C GLU A 132 26.30 -5.49 -45.01
N ALA A 133 27.56 -5.10 -44.85
CA ALA A 133 28.30 -5.29 -43.60
C ALA A 133 27.68 -4.49 -42.45
N THR A 134 27.24 -3.26 -42.72
CA THR A 134 26.59 -2.39 -41.72
C THR A 134 25.21 -2.94 -41.28
N ILE A 135 24.40 -3.42 -42.22
CA ILE A 135 23.10 -4.05 -41.93
C ILE A 135 23.30 -5.34 -41.11
N THR A 136 24.28 -6.17 -41.49
CA THR A 136 24.62 -7.40 -40.77
C THR A 136 25.05 -7.11 -39.31
N LEU A 137 25.81 -6.03 -39.08
CA LEU A 137 26.17 -5.60 -37.74
C LEU A 137 24.95 -5.12 -36.93
N GLN A 138 24.05 -4.35 -37.55
CA GLN A 138 22.81 -3.92 -36.90
C GLN A 138 21.93 -5.11 -36.50
N ASP A 139 21.76 -6.11 -37.38
CA ASP A 139 20.96 -7.30 -37.09
C ASP A 139 21.57 -8.09 -35.92
N ARG A 140 22.91 -8.20 -35.85
CA ARG A 140 23.60 -8.81 -34.69
C ARG A 140 23.40 -8.03 -33.39
N ILE A 141 23.44 -6.70 -33.43
CA ILE A 141 23.22 -5.85 -32.25
C ILE A 141 21.77 -5.99 -31.77
N ALA A 142 20.79 -5.95 -32.69
CA ALA A 142 19.38 -6.11 -32.37
C ALA A 142 19.07 -7.50 -31.76
N GLN A 143 19.66 -8.57 -32.32
CA GLN A 143 19.52 -9.91 -31.77
C GLN A 143 20.07 -9.99 -30.33
N ARG A 144 21.26 -9.44 -30.09
CA ARG A 144 21.89 -9.45 -28.75
C ARG A 144 21.11 -8.62 -27.74
N MET A 145 20.49 -7.52 -28.15
CA MET A 145 19.62 -6.72 -27.30
C MET A 145 18.37 -7.52 -26.87
N GLY A 146 17.75 -8.26 -27.80
CA GLY A 146 16.61 -9.13 -27.50
C GLY A 146 16.96 -10.25 -26.51
N GLU A 147 18.10 -10.92 -26.71
CA GLU A 147 18.60 -11.95 -25.78
C GLU A 147 18.79 -11.41 -24.34
N ILE A 148 19.22 -10.16 -24.20
CA ILE A 148 19.45 -9.52 -22.89
C ILE A 148 18.12 -9.08 -22.23
N GLU A 149 17.12 -8.64 -22.99
CA GLU A 149 15.80 -8.23 -22.45
C GLU A 149 14.95 -9.42 -21.97
N GLU A 150 15.16 -10.61 -22.52
CA GLU A 150 14.45 -11.84 -22.12
C GLU A 150 15.05 -12.54 -20.89
N THR A 151 16.21 -12.10 -20.40
CA THR A 151 16.94 -12.71 -19.26
C THR A 151 16.58 -12.07 -17.91
#